data_AF-B7FGC9-F1
#
_entry.id   AF-B7FGC9-F1
#
_cell.length_a   1.000
_cell.length_b   1.000
_cell.length_c   1.000
_cell.angle_alpha   90.00
_cell.angle_beta   90.00
_cell.angle_gamma   90.00
#
_symmetry.space_group_name_H-M   'P 1'
#
loop_
_entity.id
_entity.type
_entity.pdbx_description
1 polymer ?
#
loop_
_entity_poly.entity_id
_entity_poly.type
_entity_poly.pdbx_seq_one_letter_code
_entity_poly.pdbx_strand_id
1 'polypeptide(L)'
;MSSSSCTKSILPSLIFSSSSSTSSETKSSKSSNLSFLNSNTFGIIPNNIKLSHANSQQRCFMVNSVLKTVDQTKQTNNVVSVNDENEKPTILVSEKLGEAGLQVLRQLGNVECAYDLSPEDLCKKISSCDALIVRSGTKVTRKVFEAGKGKLKVVGRAGVGIDNVDLQAATEFGCLVVNAPTANTIAAAEHGIALLAAMARNVSQADASLKAGKWLRSKYVGVSMVGKH
;
A
#
# COMPACT_ATOMS: atom_id res chain seq x y z
N MET A 1 -17.30 -34.23 44.71
CA MET A 1 -17.17 -33.54 46.02
C MET A 1 -16.15 -32.44 45.80
N SER A 2 -16.57 -31.23 45.44
CA SER A 2 -16.94 -30.16 46.39
C SER A 2 -15.71 -29.77 47.23
N SER A 3 -15.21 -28.55 47.34
CA SER A 3 -15.62 -27.20 46.91
C SER A 3 -14.59 -26.22 47.50
N SER A 4 -14.64 -24.95 47.08
CA SER A 4 -14.32 -23.70 47.83
C SER A 4 -13.09 -22.92 47.34
N SER A 5 -13.26 -21.75 46.68
CA SER A 5 -13.54 -20.37 47.22
C SER A 5 -12.29 -19.72 47.86
N CYS A 6 -11.96 -18.42 47.85
CA CYS A 6 -12.37 -17.17 47.18
C CYS A 6 -11.52 -16.04 47.86
N THR A 7 -11.13 -14.97 47.14
CA THR A 7 -10.84 -13.57 47.64
C THR A 7 -9.65 -13.34 48.63
N LYS A 8 -8.92 -12.21 48.74
CA LYS A 8 -9.08 -10.77 48.39
C LYS A 8 -7.72 -10.00 48.54
N SER A 9 -7.52 -8.96 47.71
CA SER A 9 -6.76 -7.67 47.81
C SER A 9 -5.66 -7.37 48.85
N ILE A 10 -4.65 -6.54 48.46
CA ILE A 10 -4.36 -5.16 48.97
C ILE A 10 -3.04 -4.59 48.35
N LEU A 11 -3.08 -3.32 47.90
CA LEU A 11 -1.95 -2.47 47.45
C LEU A 11 -0.99 -2.09 48.59
N PRO A 12 0.19 -1.50 48.27
CA PRO A 12 0.41 -0.14 48.80
C PRO A 12 0.94 0.87 47.78
N SER A 13 0.45 2.09 47.98
CA SER A 13 0.90 3.39 47.46
C SER A 13 2.32 3.73 47.87
N LEU A 14 3.15 4.22 46.94
CA LEU A 14 4.43 4.86 47.26
C LEU A 14 4.28 6.38 47.26
N ILE A 15 4.70 6.94 48.39
CA ILE A 15 4.72 8.33 48.80
C ILE A 15 5.92 9.03 48.15
N PHE A 16 5.68 10.16 47.48
CA PHE A 16 6.72 11.06 46.97
C PHE A 16 6.89 12.21 47.97
N SER A 17 8.04 12.25 48.66
CA SER A 17 8.37 13.33 49.61
C SER A 17 9.13 14.45 48.90
N SER A 18 8.56 15.65 48.98
CA SER A 18 9.19 16.92 48.60
C SER A 18 10.27 17.33 49.60
N SER A 19 11.33 17.97 49.13
CA SER A 19 12.15 18.88 49.92
C SER A 19 12.76 19.96 49.01
N SER A 20 12.45 21.21 49.34
CA SER A 20 12.92 22.43 48.68
C SER A 20 13.62 23.30 49.73
N SER A 21 14.77 23.90 49.38
CA SER A 21 15.29 25.24 49.80
C SER A 21 16.83 25.26 49.59
N THR A 22 17.38 25.92 48.55
CA THR A 22 17.68 27.35 48.29
C THR A 22 19.06 27.83 48.74
N SER A 23 19.87 28.28 47.77
CA SER A 23 20.76 29.47 47.78
C SER A 23 21.40 29.57 46.38
N SER A 24 20.90 30.47 45.51
CA SER A 24 21.42 31.82 45.22
C SER A 24 22.77 31.84 44.48
N GLU A 25 22.75 32.11 43.17
CA GLU A 25 23.45 33.25 42.57
C GLU A 25 23.22 33.37 41.05
N THR A 26 23.37 34.60 40.59
CA THR A 26 22.87 35.24 39.37
C THR A 26 23.76 35.09 38.13
N LYS A 27 23.19 35.02 36.92
CA LYS A 27 23.34 36.01 35.81
C LYS A 27 23.02 35.45 34.41
N SER A 28 22.33 36.32 33.65
CA SER A 28 22.49 36.60 32.21
C SER A 28 21.91 35.64 31.15
N SER A 29 20.72 36.02 30.71
CA SER A 29 20.31 36.23 29.31
C SER A 29 21.15 35.62 28.17
N LYS A 30 20.48 34.83 27.32
CA LYS A 30 20.39 35.08 25.87
C LYS A 30 19.33 34.18 25.23
N SER A 31 18.24 34.81 24.79
CA SER A 31 17.40 34.28 23.72
C SER A 31 18.19 34.33 22.42
N SER A 32 18.05 33.32 21.57
CA SER A 32 18.29 33.48 20.14
C SER A 32 17.31 32.63 19.37
N ASN A 33 16.27 33.30 18.88
CA ASN A 33 15.56 32.91 17.68
C ASN A 33 16.57 32.82 16.54
N LEU A 34 16.57 31.71 15.80
CA LEU A 34 17.19 31.65 14.48
C LEU A 34 16.17 31.08 13.50
N SER A 35 15.39 32.01 12.96
CA SER A 35 14.74 31.91 11.66
C SER A 35 15.79 32.04 10.56
N PHE A 36 15.80 31.16 9.57
CA PHE A 36 16.25 31.52 8.23
C PHE A 36 15.33 30.89 7.17
N LEU A 37 14.54 31.78 6.58
CA LEU A 37 13.83 31.60 5.33
C LEU A 37 14.84 31.38 4.18
N ASN A 38 14.47 30.46 3.30
CA ASN A 38 14.35 30.67 1.86
C ASN A 38 15.39 31.56 1.16
N SER A 39 16.21 30.94 0.31
CA SER A 39 16.80 31.63 -0.83
C SER A 39 16.80 30.69 -2.04
N ASN A 40 15.80 30.90 -2.88
CA ASN A 40 15.81 30.60 -4.31
C ASN A 40 17.04 31.26 -4.95
N THR A 41 17.96 30.46 -5.48
CA THR A 41 18.89 30.92 -6.52
C THR A 41 19.07 29.80 -7.54
N PHE A 42 18.35 29.93 -8.65
CA PHE A 42 18.68 29.30 -9.93
C PHE A 42 20.11 29.70 -10.33
N GLY A 43 20.94 28.72 -10.71
CA GLY A 43 22.33 28.96 -11.07
C GLY A 43 22.96 27.80 -11.84
N ILE A 44 22.67 27.76 -13.14
CA ILE A 44 23.58 27.48 -14.28
C ILE A 44 24.67 26.41 -14.07
N ILE A 45 24.49 25.30 -14.79
CA ILE A 45 25.47 24.23 -15.06
C ILE A 45 26.51 24.74 -16.08
N PRO A 46 27.83 24.60 -15.86
CA PRO A 46 28.80 24.65 -16.94
C PRO A 46 29.17 23.24 -17.43
N ASN A 47 29.02 23.07 -18.74
CA ASN A 47 29.52 21.96 -19.55
C ASN A 47 31.06 22.00 -19.65
N ASN A 48 31.72 20.84 -19.47
CA ASN A 48 32.75 20.28 -20.36
C ASN A 48 33.70 19.33 -19.62
N ILE A 49 33.52 18.01 -19.81
CA ILE A 49 34.64 17.07 -19.88
C ILE A 49 34.38 16.13 -21.05
N LYS A 50 35.29 16.16 -22.01
CA LYS A 50 35.31 15.37 -23.25
C LYS A 50 36.43 14.35 -23.08
N LEU A 51 36.14 13.03 -23.12
CA LEU A 51 37.16 12.03 -23.43
C LEU A 51 36.56 10.82 -24.19
N SER A 52 37.15 10.62 -25.36
CA SER A 52 37.23 9.48 -26.29
C SER A 52 36.55 8.13 -26.00
N HIS A 53 35.72 7.73 -26.98
CA HIS A 53 35.71 6.44 -27.71
C HIS A 53 36.26 5.18 -27.03
N ALA A 54 35.38 4.21 -26.78
CA ALA A 54 35.62 2.80 -27.06
C ALA A 54 34.31 2.12 -27.47
N ASN A 55 34.40 1.41 -28.59
CA ASN A 55 33.34 0.86 -29.42
C ASN A 55 32.84 -0.48 -28.85
N SER A 56 31.54 -0.62 -28.58
CA SER A 56 30.88 -1.93 -28.46
C SER A 56 29.46 -1.81 -28.98
N GLN A 57 29.22 -2.53 -30.06
CA GLN A 57 27.99 -2.55 -30.84
C GLN A 57 26.87 -3.25 -30.06
N GLN A 58 25.75 -2.58 -29.82
CA GLN A 58 24.44 -3.19 -29.97
C GLN A 58 23.47 -2.17 -30.59
N ARG A 59 22.98 -2.53 -31.79
CA ARG A 59 22.04 -1.76 -32.61
C ARG A 59 20.70 -1.60 -31.88
N CYS A 60 20.33 -0.38 -31.53
CA CYS A 60 18.95 -0.03 -31.22
C CYS A 60 18.27 0.38 -32.53
N PHE A 61 17.35 -0.44 -33.03
CA PHE A 61 16.51 -0.09 -34.17
C PHE A 61 15.41 0.87 -33.69
N MET A 62 15.49 2.12 -34.14
CA MET A 62 14.45 3.11 -33.98
C MET A 62 13.34 2.80 -35.01
N VAL A 63 12.21 2.26 -34.57
CA VAL A 63 11.00 2.14 -35.41
C VAL A 63 10.11 3.34 -35.12
N ASN A 64 10.35 4.42 -35.86
CA ASN A 64 9.40 5.53 -36.00
C ASN A 64 8.35 5.12 -37.04
N SER A 65 7.25 4.49 -36.60
CA SER A 65 6.03 4.43 -37.40
C SER A 65 4.86 3.95 -36.56
N VAL A 66 3.88 4.85 -36.36
CA VAL A 66 2.42 4.67 -36.16
C VAL A 66 1.94 5.76 -35.18
N LEU A 67 2.05 7.02 -35.63
CA LEU A 67 1.43 8.19 -34.99
C LEU A 67 0.58 8.99 -36.00
N LYS A 68 0.04 8.31 -37.02
CA LYS A 68 -0.79 8.93 -38.06
C LYS A 68 -1.94 8.03 -38.50
N THR A 69 -2.86 7.71 -37.59
CA THR A 69 -4.16 7.14 -37.99
C THR A 69 -5.30 7.42 -37.00
N VAL A 70 -5.41 8.63 -36.44
CA VAL A 70 -6.68 9.07 -35.80
C VAL A 70 -6.87 10.56 -36.07
N ASP A 71 -7.05 10.90 -37.35
CA ASP A 71 -7.42 12.28 -37.74
C ASP A 71 -8.16 12.35 -39.07
N GLN A 72 -8.97 11.33 -39.39
CA GLN A 72 -9.99 11.41 -40.46
C GLN A 72 -10.91 10.18 -40.47
N THR A 73 -12.06 10.32 -39.80
CA THR A 73 -13.38 9.84 -40.24
C THR A 73 -14.44 10.46 -39.32
N LYS A 74 -14.67 11.76 -39.51
CA LYS A 74 -16.03 12.30 -39.34
C LYS A 74 -16.84 11.86 -40.56
N GLN A 75 -18.04 11.35 -40.28
CA GLN A 75 -19.15 11.06 -41.22
C GLN A 75 -19.12 9.70 -41.96
N THR A 76 -19.65 8.69 -41.28
CA THR A 76 -20.76 7.90 -41.84
C THR A 76 -21.88 7.88 -40.82
N ASN A 77 -22.95 8.61 -41.14
CA ASN A 77 -24.20 8.61 -40.40
C ASN A 77 -24.81 7.21 -40.45
N ASN A 78 -24.91 6.54 -39.32
CA ASN A 78 -25.96 5.58 -39.10
C ASN A 78 -26.56 5.85 -37.72
N VAL A 79 -27.75 6.43 -37.74
CA VAL A 79 -28.53 6.82 -36.58
C VAL A 79 -29.02 5.53 -35.92
N VAL A 80 -28.33 5.10 -34.87
CA VAL A 80 -28.95 4.32 -33.80
C VAL A 80 -28.87 5.20 -32.56
N SER A 81 -29.96 5.92 -32.33
CA SER A 81 -30.20 6.69 -31.13
C SER A 81 -30.37 5.72 -29.96
N VAL A 82 -29.28 5.34 -29.30
CA VAL A 82 -29.35 4.72 -27.99
C VAL A 82 -29.32 5.86 -26.98
N ASN A 83 -30.48 6.16 -26.42
CA ASN A 83 -30.58 6.95 -25.20
C ASN A 83 -29.87 6.16 -24.10
N ASP A 84 -28.86 6.72 -23.43
CA ASP A 84 -28.50 6.24 -22.08
C ASP A 84 -27.97 7.40 -21.23
N GLU A 85 -28.91 8.04 -20.56
CA GLU A 85 -28.67 8.98 -19.49
C GLU A 85 -28.04 8.21 -18.29
N ASN A 86 -26.71 8.14 -18.28
CA ASN A 86 -25.86 8.23 -17.08
C ASN A 86 -26.18 7.27 -15.90
N GLU A 87 -26.29 5.96 -16.13
CA GLU A 87 -26.21 5.00 -15.02
C GLU A 87 -24.74 4.72 -14.68
N LYS A 88 -24.24 5.39 -13.63
CA LYS A 88 -22.89 5.15 -13.11
C LYS A 88 -22.76 3.67 -12.70
N PRO A 89 -21.66 2.97 -13.08
CA PRO A 89 -21.49 1.56 -12.75
C PRO A 89 -21.49 1.35 -11.24
N THR A 90 -22.12 0.27 -10.78
CA THR A 90 -22.13 -0.10 -9.37
C THR A 90 -20.91 -0.96 -9.05
N ILE A 91 -20.07 -0.47 -8.14
CA ILE A 91 -18.80 -1.06 -7.74
C ILE A 91 -18.93 -1.58 -6.32
N LEU A 92 -18.90 -2.89 -6.15
CA LEU A 92 -18.89 -3.53 -4.83
C LEU A 92 -17.45 -3.67 -4.32
N VAL A 93 -17.19 -3.16 -3.12
CA VAL A 93 -15.91 -3.33 -2.43
C VAL A 93 -16.13 -4.27 -1.24
N SER A 94 -15.58 -5.49 -1.34
CA SER A 94 -15.82 -6.57 -0.36
C SER A 94 -14.88 -6.54 0.84
N GLU A 95 -13.78 -5.80 0.74
CA GLU A 95 -12.71 -5.75 1.76
C GLU A 95 -12.23 -4.31 1.94
N LYS A 96 -11.67 -4.01 3.13
CA LYS A 96 -11.20 -2.66 3.46
C LYS A 96 -10.13 -2.18 2.47
N LEU A 97 -10.40 -1.03 1.85
CA LEU A 97 -9.50 -0.32 0.95
C LEU A 97 -9.09 1.02 1.57
N GLY A 98 -7.94 1.56 1.16
CA GLY A 98 -7.52 2.90 1.56
C GLY A 98 -8.41 3.98 0.94
N GLU A 99 -8.59 5.10 1.66
CA GLU A 99 -9.51 6.18 1.26
C GLU A 99 -9.17 6.77 -0.13
N ALA A 100 -7.88 6.93 -0.44
CA ALA A 100 -7.45 7.39 -1.76
C ALA A 100 -7.95 6.46 -2.90
N GLY A 101 -7.97 5.15 -2.68
CA GLY A 101 -8.51 4.19 -3.64
C GLY A 101 -10.02 4.29 -3.77
N LEU A 102 -10.73 4.42 -2.64
CA LEU A 102 -12.18 4.63 -2.65
C LEU A 102 -12.58 5.93 -3.36
N GLN A 103 -11.79 7.00 -3.20
CA GLN A 103 -12.05 8.27 -3.85
C GLN A 103 -11.97 8.15 -5.38
N VAL A 104 -10.97 7.43 -5.91
CA VAL A 104 -10.87 7.14 -7.35
C VAL A 104 -12.08 6.34 -7.84
N LEU A 105 -12.51 5.31 -7.09
CA LEU A 105 -13.69 4.52 -7.45
C LEU A 105 -14.98 5.35 -7.44
N ARG A 106 -15.16 6.25 -6.46
CA ARG A 106 -16.34 7.14 -6.35
C ARG A 106 -16.41 8.18 -7.46
N GLN A 107 -15.29 8.54 -8.07
CA GLN A 107 -15.27 9.40 -9.26
C GLN A 107 -15.80 8.67 -10.50
N LEU A 108 -15.58 7.35 -10.58
CA LEU A 108 -15.94 6.52 -11.73
C LEU A 108 -17.35 5.92 -11.63
N GLY A 109 -17.82 5.60 -10.42
CA GLY A 109 -19.05 4.84 -10.23
C GLY A 109 -19.69 5.01 -8.85
N ASN A 110 -20.83 4.33 -8.65
CA ASN A 110 -21.47 4.21 -7.36
C ASN A 110 -20.75 3.13 -6.54
N VAL A 111 -20.08 3.53 -5.45
CA VAL A 111 -19.27 2.61 -4.65
C VAL A 111 -20.07 2.12 -3.45
N GLU A 112 -20.30 0.82 -3.39
CA GLU A 112 -20.89 0.16 -2.25
C GLU A 112 -19.84 -0.64 -1.48
N CYS A 113 -19.60 -0.27 -0.22
CA CYS A 113 -18.68 -0.98 0.65
C CYS A 113 -19.45 -1.97 1.52
N ALA A 114 -19.17 -3.26 1.37
CA ALA A 114 -19.79 -4.31 2.16
C ALA A 114 -18.73 -5.31 2.61
N TYR A 115 -18.33 -5.20 3.87
CA TYR A 115 -17.23 -5.97 4.43
C TYR A 115 -17.71 -7.27 5.08
N ASP A 116 -16.81 -8.25 5.19
CA ASP A 116 -17.02 -9.52 5.91
C ASP A 116 -18.26 -10.29 5.43
N LEU A 117 -18.55 -10.23 4.13
CA LEU A 117 -19.66 -10.94 3.51
C LEU A 117 -19.43 -12.46 3.54
N SER A 118 -20.48 -13.20 3.89
CA SER A 118 -20.54 -14.64 3.65
C SER A 118 -20.52 -14.92 2.13
N PRO A 119 -20.05 -16.10 1.68
CA PRO A 119 -20.10 -16.47 0.27
C PRO A 119 -21.51 -16.36 -0.33
N GLU A 120 -22.54 -16.68 0.45
CA GLU A 120 -23.94 -16.63 0.04
C GLU A 120 -24.43 -15.19 -0.12
N ASP A 121 -24.09 -14.30 0.82
CA ASP A 121 -24.49 -12.89 0.75
C ASP A 121 -23.73 -12.13 -0.34
N LEU A 122 -22.47 -12.50 -0.58
CA LEU A 122 -21.70 -12.02 -1.74
C LEU A 122 -22.42 -12.38 -3.04
N CYS A 123 -22.90 -13.61 -3.20
CA CYS A 123 -23.64 -14.04 -4.39
C CYS A 123 -24.98 -13.30 -4.56
N LYS A 124 -25.68 -12.97 -3.47
CA LYS A 124 -26.90 -12.14 -3.57
C LYS A 124 -26.57 -10.74 -4.10
N LYS A 125 -25.52 -10.13 -3.55
CA LYS A 125 -25.16 -8.75 -3.82
C LYS A 125 -24.50 -8.55 -5.19
N ILE A 126 -23.72 -9.52 -5.64
CA ILE A 126 -23.03 -9.45 -6.93
C ILE A 126 -24.00 -9.40 -8.12
N SER A 127 -25.21 -9.96 -7.97
CA SER A 127 -26.24 -9.96 -9.01
C SER A 127 -26.63 -8.55 -9.49
N SER A 128 -26.49 -7.55 -8.62
CA SER A 128 -26.81 -6.14 -8.92
C SER A 128 -25.59 -5.28 -9.24
N CYS A 129 -24.37 -5.82 -9.28
CA CYS A 129 -23.13 -5.06 -9.40
C CYS A 129 -22.44 -5.24 -10.77
N ASP A 130 -21.79 -4.19 -11.25
CA ASP A 130 -21.02 -4.19 -12.51
C ASP A 130 -19.55 -4.56 -12.29
N ALA A 131 -19.01 -4.20 -11.13
CA ALA A 131 -17.62 -4.43 -10.76
C ALA A 131 -17.50 -4.93 -9.32
N LEU A 132 -16.51 -5.79 -9.08
CA LEU A 132 -16.16 -6.28 -7.75
C LEU A 132 -14.69 -5.98 -7.45
N ILE A 133 -14.44 -5.36 -6.30
CA ILE A 133 -13.09 -5.12 -5.76
C ILE A 133 -12.87 -6.02 -4.56
N VAL A 134 -11.86 -6.89 -4.65
CA VAL A 134 -11.45 -7.83 -3.60
C VAL A 134 -9.98 -7.61 -3.22
N ARG A 135 -9.55 -8.16 -2.08
CA ARG A 135 -8.14 -8.29 -1.70
C ARG A 135 -7.75 -9.76 -1.60
N SER A 136 -7.52 -10.27 -0.39
CA SER A 136 -7.01 -11.63 -0.13
C SER A 136 -7.99 -12.47 0.68
N GLY A 137 -8.92 -11.83 1.41
CA GLY A 137 -9.91 -12.52 2.23
C GLY A 137 -11.04 -13.10 1.40
N THR A 138 -11.61 -12.33 0.48
CA THR A 138 -12.76 -12.77 -0.33
C THR A 138 -12.31 -13.77 -1.39
N LYS A 139 -12.96 -14.95 -1.42
CA LYS A 139 -12.77 -15.98 -2.45
C LYS A 139 -13.83 -15.82 -3.54
N VAL A 140 -13.37 -15.49 -4.75
CA VAL A 140 -14.22 -15.31 -5.94
C VAL A 140 -14.27 -16.65 -6.67
N THR A 141 -15.21 -17.49 -6.25
CA THR A 141 -15.43 -18.83 -6.83
C THR A 141 -16.39 -18.77 -8.02
N ARG A 142 -16.49 -19.88 -8.77
CA ARG A 142 -17.46 -20.04 -9.87
C ARG A 142 -18.89 -19.58 -9.53
N LYS A 143 -19.37 -19.84 -8.31
CA LYS A 143 -20.71 -19.43 -7.84
C LYS A 143 -20.92 -17.91 -7.88
N VAL A 144 -19.85 -17.13 -7.64
CA VAL A 144 -19.91 -15.66 -7.68
C VAL A 144 -20.11 -15.18 -9.11
N PHE A 145 -19.40 -15.79 -10.08
CA PHE A 145 -19.56 -15.48 -11.49
C PHE A 145 -20.93 -15.94 -12.03
N GLU A 146 -21.43 -17.09 -11.58
CA GLU A 146 -22.78 -17.57 -11.90
C GLU A 146 -23.86 -16.62 -11.37
N ALA A 147 -23.72 -16.13 -10.14
CA ALA A 147 -24.67 -15.19 -9.54
C ALA A 147 -24.61 -13.78 -10.20
N GLY A 148 -23.44 -13.38 -10.69
CA GLY A 148 -23.23 -12.12 -11.41
C GLY A 148 -23.46 -12.20 -12.92
N LYS A 149 -23.94 -13.34 -13.43
CA LYS A 149 -23.99 -13.66 -14.87
C LYS A 149 -24.70 -12.55 -15.67
N GLY A 150 -23.96 -11.96 -16.60
CA GLY A 150 -24.44 -10.92 -17.51
C GLY A 150 -24.30 -9.49 -17.00
N LYS A 151 -24.05 -9.28 -15.69
CA LYS A 151 -23.86 -7.93 -15.12
C LYS A 151 -22.42 -7.68 -14.65
N LEU A 152 -21.80 -8.66 -13.99
CA LEU A 152 -20.43 -8.52 -13.50
C LEU A 152 -19.44 -8.51 -14.67
N LYS A 153 -18.87 -7.34 -14.97
CA LYS A 153 -17.94 -7.13 -16.10
C LYS A 153 -16.48 -7.27 -15.69
N VAL A 154 -16.15 -6.87 -14.46
CA VAL A 154 -14.75 -6.84 -14.00
C VAL A 154 -14.60 -7.20 -12.52
N VAL A 155 -13.56 -7.97 -12.22
CA VAL A 155 -13.07 -8.22 -10.86
C VAL A 155 -11.68 -7.61 -10.71
N GLY A 156 -11.57 -6.60 -9.86
CA GLY A 156 -10.31 -5.97 -9.49
C GLY A 156 -9.76 -6.54 -8.19
N ARG A 157 -8.57 -7.14 -8.24
CA ARG A 157 -7.84 -7.61 -7.07
C ARG A 157 -6.83 -6.55 -6.64
N ALA A 158 -7.06 -5.95 -5.47
CA ALA A 158 -6.14 -4.98 -4.87
C ALA A 158 -4.91 -5.66 -4.21
N GLY A 159 -3.99 -6.11 -5.07
CA GLY A 159 -2.69 -6.68 -4.74
C GLY A 159 -2.08 -7.48 -5.91
N VAL A 160 -0.90 -8.09 -5.69
CA VAL A 160 -0.16 -8.87 -6.71
C VAL A 160 -0.77 -10.24 -7.05
N GLY A 161 -0.83 -11.19 -6.10
CA GLY A 161 -1.41 -12.52 -6.31
C GLY A 161 -2.89 -12.54 -6.76
N ILE A 162 -3.31 -13.64 -7.38
CA ILE A 162 -4.67 -13.85 -7.92
C ILE A 162 -5.24 -15.23 -7.55
N ASP A 163 -4.66 -15.86 -6.54
CA ASP A 163 -4.99 -17.21 -6.05
C ASP A 163 -6.41 -17.34 -5.47
N ASN A 164 -7.03 -16.22 -5.13
CA ASN A 164 -8.38 -16.16 -4.58
C ASN A 164 -9.47 -16.00 -5.65
N VAL A 165 -9.13 -15.99 -6.94
CA VAL A 165 -10.07 -15.79 -8.05
C VAL A 165 -10.02 -16.98 -9.01
N ASP A 166 -11.19 -17.54 -9.31
CA ASP A 166 -11.34 -18.59 -10.33
C ASP A 166 -11.25 -17.97 -11.74
N LEU A 167 -10.04 -17.97 -12.31
CA LEU A 167 -9.77 -17.39 -13.65
C LEU A 167 -10.46 -18.15 -14.78
N GLN A 168 -10.68 -19.45 -14.61
CA GLN A 168 -11.35 -20.27 -15.61
C GLN A 168 -12.83 -19.88 -15.66
N ALA A 169 -13.49 -19.82 -14.51
CA ALA A 169 -14.86 -19.32 -14.44
C ALA A 169 -14.95 -17.88 -14.97
N ALA A 170 -14.04 -16.98 -14.58
CA ALA A 170 -14.03 -15.61 -15.07
C ALA A 170 -14.02 -15.54 -16.61
N THR A 171 -13.19 -16.36 -17.26
CA THR A 171 -13.10 -16.44 -18.72
C THR A 171 -14.39 -16.98 -19.35
N GLU A 172 -14.96 -18.05 -18.78
CA GLU A 172 -16.21 -18.66 -19.27
C GLU A 172 -17.42 -17.72 -19.18
N PHE A 173 -17.47 -16.88 -18.14
CA PHE A 173 -18.53 -15.90 -17.93
C PHE A 173 -18.24 -14.54 -18.58
N GLY A 174 -17.11 -14.38 -19.29
CA GLY A 174 -16.73 -13.14 -19.97
C GLY A 174 -16.38 -11.98 -19.03
N CYS A 175 -15.89 -12.29 -17.82
CA CYS A 175 -15.52 -11.32 -16.80
C CYS A 175 -14.01 -11.07 -16.81
N LEU A 176 -13.59 -9.79 -16.89
CA LEU A 176 -12.18 -9.43 -16.85
C LEU A 176 -11.64 -9.46 -15.42
N VAL A 177 -10.47 -10.07 -15.22
CA VAL A 177 -9.76 -10.05 -13.93
C VAL A 177 -8.52 -9.17 -14.04
N VAL A 178 -8.40 -8.19 -13.15
CA VAL A 178 -7.27 -7.25 -13.11
C VAL A 178 -6.63 -7.28 -11.73
N ASN A 179 -5.30 -7.24 -11.67
CA ASN A 179 -4.53 -7.17 -10.42
C ASN A 179 -3.63 -5.92 -10.37
N ALA A 180 -2.90 -5.74 -9.26
CA ALA A 180 -1.97 -4.64 -9.07
C ALA A 180 -0.53 -5.17 -8.88
N PRO A 181 0.19 -5.50 -9.97
CA PRO A 181 1.46 -6.25 -9.91
C PRO A 181 2.63 -5.48 -9.28
N THR A 182 2.61 -4.14 -9.32
CA THR A 182 3.69 -3.28 -8.81
C THR A 182 3.36 -2.65 -7.45
N ALA A 183 2.17 -2.92 -6.89
CA ALA A 183 1.67 -2.22 -5.71
C ALA A 183 2.52 -2.42 -4.44
N ASN A 184 3.30 -3.51 -4.37
CA ASN A 184 4.14 -3.82 -3.21
C ASN A 184 5.64 -3.63 -3.46
N THR A 185 6.07 -3.20 -4.65
CA THR A 185 7.49 -3.20 -5.03
C THR A 185 8.32 -2.33 -4.10
N ILE A 186 7.89 -1.10 -3.83
CA ILE A 186 8.62 -0.16 -2.97
C ILE A 186 8.62 -0.65 -1.51
N ALA A 187 7.44 -0.98 -0.97
CA ALA A 187 7.32 -1.45 0.41
C ALA A 187 8.13 -2.74 0.65
N ALA A 188 8.18 -3.65 -0.31
CA ALA A 188 8.98 -4.87 -0.23
C ALA A 188 10.49 -4.57 -0.26
N ALA A 189 10.93 -3.63 -1.10
CA ALA A 189 12.32 -3.20 -1.16
C ALA A 189 12.76 -2.53 0.16
N GLU A 190 11.95 -1.60 0.68
CA GLU A 190 12.18 -0.95 1.97
C GLU A 190 12.25 -1.97 3.11
N HIS A 191 11.32 -2.92 3.13
CA HIS A 191 11.32 -4.00 4.10
C HIS A 191 12.56 -4.89 3.98
N GLY A 192 13.00 -5.20 2.76
CA GLY A 192 14.22 -5.96 2.51
C GLY A 192 15.47 -5.27 3.06
N ILE A 193 15.64 -3.96 2.80
CA ILE A 193 16.75 -3.16 3.34
C ILE A 193 16.68 -3.12 4.87
N ALA A 194 15.48 -2.91 5.43
CA ALA A 194 15.27 -2.89 6.88
C ALA A 194 15.66 -4.23 7.53
N LEU A 195 15.25 -5.37 6.95
CA LEU A 195 15.62 -6.70 7.44
C LEU A 195 17.13 -6.95 7.33
N LEU A 196 17.75 -6.55 6.23
CA LEU A 196 19.19 -6.68 6.01
C LEU A 196 19.96 -5.93 7.11
N ALA A 197 19.60 -4.67 7.38
CA ALA A 197 20.20 -3.88 8.45
C ALA A 197 19.91 -4.45 9.85
N ALA A 198 18.68 -4.92 10.10
CA ALA A 198 18.28 -5.51 11.37
C ALA A 198 19.08 -6.77 11.69
N MET A 199 19.29 -7.65 10.69
CA MET A 199 20.10 -8.86 10.83
C MET A 199 21.58 -8.52 11.02
N ALA A 200 22.14 -7.60 10.22
CA ALA A 200 23.55 -7.21 10.32
C ALA A 200 23.90 -6.65 11.72
N ARG A 201 22.93 -6.07 12.44
CA ARG A 201 23.12 -5.43 13.74
C ARG A 201 22.49 -6.17 14.92
N ASN A 202 21.99 -7.40 14.70
CA ASN A 202 21.33 -8.22 15.72
C ASN A 202 20.19 -7.47 16.46
N VAL A 203 19.45 -6.60 15.75
CA VAL A 203 18.51 -5.64 16.37
C VAL A 203 17.45 -6.38 17.18
N SER A 204 16.82 -7.40 16.60
CA SER A 204 15.73 -8.14 17.24
C SER A 204 16.20 -8.88 18.50
N GLN A 205 17.38 -9.50 18.47
CA GLN A 205 17.95 -10.22 19.61
C GLN A 205 18.38 -9.25 20.72
N ALA A 206 18.97 -8.11 20.36
CA ALA A 206 19.37 -7.07 21.32
C ALA A 206 18.14 -6.44 22.00
N ASP A 207 17.10 -6.09 21.23
CA ASP A 207 15.81 -5.57 21.74
C ASP A 207 15.16 -6.56 22.72
N ALA A 208 15.10 -7.84 22.37
CA ALA A 208 14.58 -8.87 23.27
C ALA A 208 15.39 -8.98 24.59
N SER A 209 16.73 -8.84 24.53
CA SER A 209 17.56 -8.87 25.75
C SER A 209 17.32 -7.68 26.67
N LEU A 210 17.12 -6.49 26.09
CA LEU A 210 16.82 -5.26 26.84
C LEU A 210 15.46 -5.35 27.52
N LYS A 211 14.45 -5.85 26.81
CA LYS A 211 13.11 -6.12 27.39
C LYS A 211 13.15 -7.14 28.52
N ALA A 212 14.11 -8.06 28.50
CA ALA A 212 14.37 -9.01 29.59
C ALA A 212 15.25 -8.43 30.73
N GLY A 213 15.54 -7.12 30.73
CA GLY A 213 16.36 -6.45 31.74
C GLY A 213 17.86 -6.72 31.63
N LYS A 214 18.33 -7.30 30.50
CA LYS A 214 19.74 -7.68 30.30
C LYS A 214 20.41 -6.73 29.31
N TRP A 215 21.43 -6.00 29.76
CA TRP A 215 22.26 -5.16 28.90
C TRP A 215 23.50 -5.93 28.41
N LEU A 216 23.37 -6.65 27.29
CA LEU A 216 24.42 -7.55 26.76
C LEU A 216 25.19 -6.93 25.58
N ARG A 217 25.76 -5.74 25.77
CA ARG A 217 26.44 -4.98 24.71
C ARG A 217 27.56 -5.76 23.99
N SER A 218 28.38 -6.51 24.74
CA SER A 218 29.50 -7.27 24.18
C SER A 218 29.06 -8.50 23.36
N LYS A 219 27.86 -9.01 23.61
CA LYS A 219 27.32 -10.20 22.93
C LYS A 219 26.81 -9.87 21.52
N TYR A 220 26.21 -8.70 21.34
CA TYR A 220 25.52 -8.32 20.10
C TYR A 220 26.37 -7.37 19.25
N VAL A 221 27.57 -7.79 18.89
CA VAL A 221 28.42 -7.08 17.92
C VAL A 221 27.92 -7.38 16.51
N GLY A 222 27.56 -6.34 15.77
CA GLY A 222 27.10 -6.45 14.38
C GLY A 222 28.24 -6.57 13.38
N VAL A 223 27.88 -6.83 12.12
CA VAL A 223 28.80 -6.85 10.98
C VAL A 223 28.59 -5.63 10.10
N SER A 224 29.68 -5.12 9.51
CA SER A 224 29.59 -4.09 8.48
C SER A 224 29.12 -4.70 7.16
N MET A 225 28.20 -4.01 6.50
CA MET A 225 27.66 -4.39 5.18
C MET A 225 28.53 -3.86 4.04
N VAL A 226 29.51 -3.01 4.34
CA VAL A 226 30.44 -2.46 3.33
C VAL A 226 31.28 -3.60 2.74
N GLY A 227 31.28 -3.70 1.40
CA GLY A 227 32.05 -4.72 0.68
C GLY A 227 31.48 -6.15 0.80
N LYS A 228 30.19 -6.29 1.09
CA LYS A 228 29.48 -7.58 1.15
C LYS A 228 28.52 -7.70 -0.04
N HIS A 229 28.39 -8.90 -0.59
CA HIS A 229 27.54 -9.24 -1.74
C HIS A 229 26.68 -10.45 -1.40
#